data_AF-A0A5B8Y0V2-F1
#
_entry.id   AF-A0A5B8Y0V2-F1
#
_cell.length_a   1.000
_cell.length_b   1.000
_cell.length_c   1.000
_cell.angle_alpha   90.00
_cell.angle_beta   90.00
_cell.angle_gamma   90.00
#
_symmetry.space_group_name_H-M   'P 1'
#
loop_
_entity.id
_entity.type
_entity.pdbx_description
1 polymer ?
#
loop_
_entity_poly.entity_id
_entity_poly.type
_entity_poly.pdbx_seq_one_letter_code
_entity_poly.pdbx_strand_id
1 'polypeptide(L)'
;MKSKLRFSYGIALISFGLLLSCGEDSAAPQTACTSAAEVRCEGLVLRTFDSCGKVEDAQVCEHGCNEAGDACGEEQPCVGDECIVPCVGEDCGEPCEGDECPAPCVPQSCDELGAECGALDDGCGTLLLCGDCASPETCGAVEANQCDCVPTTCEEAGAACGSISDGCGGTLECGECEFGDCEANQCVCVPLTCEDLNATCGEPDDGCGGTLNCGGCPAFSSCGSEVPWQCGVCVQTKTCFGLECGPIDNGCNYPEDCGSCGAPLTCGGGGVPNRCG
;
A
#
# COMPACT_ATOMS: atom_id res chain seq x y z
N MET A 1 -40.46 -75.00 -28.54
CA MET A 1 -41.25 -73.80 -28.90
C MET A 1 -40.33 -72.96 -29.77
N LYS A 2 -40.25 -73.20 -31.08
CA LYS A 2 -40.96 -72.47 -32.16
C LYS A 2 -41.03 -70.96 -31.92
N SER A 3 -40.21 -70.24 -32.68
CA SER A 3 -40.47 -68.94 -33.35
C SER A 3 -39.21 -68.65 -34.19
N LYS A 4 -39.02 -69.17 -35.41
CA LYS A 4 -39.65 -68.81 -36.68
C LYS A 4 -40.00 -67.31 -36.79
N LEU A 5 -39.10 -66.55 -37.41
CA LEU A 5 -39.51 -65.58 -38.42
C LEU A 5 -38.65 -65.82 -39.66
N ARG A 6 -39.33 -66.13 -40.77
CA ARG A 6 -38.76 -66.19 -42.13
C ARG A 6 -39.10 -64.86 -42.80
N PHE A 7 -38.15 -64.26 -43.49
CA PHE A 7 -38.46 -63.47 -44.67
C PHE A 7 -37.57 -63.91 -45.83
N SER A 8 -38.16 -63.87 -47.00
CA SER A 8 -37.81 -64.65 -48.19
C SER A 8 -37.07 -63.81 -49.23
N TYR A 9 -36.52 -64.53 -50.21
CA TYR A 9 -36.21 -64.15 -51.60
C TYR A 9 -34.77 -63.75 -51.97
N GLY A 10 -34.22 -64.49 -52.94
CA GLY A 10 -33.08 -64.08 -53.76
C GLY A 10 -32.17 -65.22 -54.21
N ILE A 11 -32.64 -66.06 -55.14
CA ILE A 11 -31.82 -67.04 -55.86
C ILE A 11 -30.95 -66.30 -56.89
N ALA A 12 -29.64 -66.55 -56.94
CA ALA A 12 -28.88 -66.64 -58.19
C ALA A 12 -27.55 -67.37 -57.96
N LEU A 13 -27.39 -68.45 -58.72
CA LEU A 13 -26.23 -69.33 -58.82
C LEU A 13 -25.02 -68.63 -59.45
N ILE A 14 -23.84 -69.26 -59.28
CA ILE A 14 -22.67 -69.40 -60.19
C ILE A 14 -21.40 -69.26 -59.33
N SER A 15 -20.34 -70.06 -59.37
CA SER A 15 -20.01 -71.42 -59.87
C SER A 15 -18.56 -71.67 -59.38
N PHE A 16 -18.13 -72.93 -59.32
CA PHE A 16 -16.75 -73.41 -59.11
C PHE A 16 -16.12 -73.12 -57.72
N GLY A 17 -15.55 -74.07 -56.99
CA GLY A 17 -15.18 -75.44 -57.30
C GLY A 17 -13.91 -75.80 -56.52
N LEU A 18 -13.95 -76.94 -55.82
CA LEU A 18 -12.83 -77.73 -55.27
C LEU A 18 -11.94 -77.05 -54.22
N LEU A 19 -11.98 -77.41 -52.92
CA LEU A 19 -11.57 -78.68 -52.29
C LEU A 19 -10.23 -79.23 -52.82
N LEU A 20 -9.23 -79.28 -51.93
CA LEU A 20 -8.16 -80.29 -51.76
C LEU A 20 -7.18 -79.72 -50.72
N SER A 21 -7.30 -80.02 -49.42
CA SER A 21 -6.80 -81.20 -48.69
C SER A 21 -5.32 -81.50 -48.89
N CYS A 22 -4.55 -81.41 -47.81
CA CYS A 22 -3.52 -82.34 -47.30
C CYS A 22 -2.70 -81.52 -46.28
N GLY A 23 -2.49 -81.95 -45.03
CA GLY A 23 -2.20 -83.32 -44.60
C GLY A 23 -0.69 -83.41 -44.41
N GLU A 24 -0.29 -83.45 -43.14
CA GLU A 24 1.08 -83.33 -42.61
C GLU A 24 2.06 -84.42 -43.08
N ASP A 25 3.35 -84.14 -42.81
CA ASP A 25 4.57 -84.95 -42.99
C ASP A 25 5.27 -84.95 -44.37
N SER A 26 6.31 -84.13 -44.54
CA SER A 26 7.68 -84.51 -45.00
C SER A 26 8.56 -83.32 -45.41
N ALA A 27 9.88 -83.49 -45.24
CA ALA A 27 10.98 -82.54 -45.34
C ALA A 27 11.31 -81.91 -46.73
N ALA A 28 12.03 -80.77 -46.69
CA ALA A 28 12.93 -80.13 -47.70
C ALA A 28 12.44 -78.84 -48.42
N PRO A 29 13.35 -77.93 -48.86
CA PRO A 29 13.11 -76.48 -48.92
C PRO A 29 12.80 -75.86 -50.30
N GLN A 30 12.10 -74.72 -50.22
CA GLN A 30 12.02 -73.54 -51.10
C GLN A 30 12.37 -73.65 -52.59
N THR A 31 11.38 -73.48 -53.47
CA THR A 31 11.44 -72.52 -54.60
C THR A 31 10.09 -72.42 -55.31
N ALA A 32 9.82 -71.23 -55.86
CA ALA A 32 8.67 -70.87 -56.70
C ALA A 32 7.37 -70.51 -55.95
N CYS A 33 7.15 -69.20 -55.78
CA CYS A 33 6.00 -68.51 -56.38
C CYS A 33 6.13 -66.99 -56.18
N THR A 34 6.78 -66.37 -57.16
CA THR A 34 6.66 -64.95 -57.51
C THR A 34 5.34 -64.73 -58.26
N SER A 35 4.39 -63.98 -57.68
CA SER A 35 3.64 -62.90 -58.36
C SER A 35 2.57 -62.35 -57.42
N ALA A 36 2.60 -61.04 -57.26
CA ALA A 36 1.71 -60.28 -56.41
C ALA A 36 0.28 -60.25 -56.97
N ALA A 37 -0.69 -60.55 -56.12
CA ALA A 37 -2.04 -60.00 -56.16
C ALA A 37 -2.49 -59.82 -54.71
N GLU A 38 -2.90 -58.59 -54.39
CA GLU A 38 -3.03 -58.00 -53.07
C GLU A 38 -4.02 -58.74 -52.15
N VAL A 39 -3.64 -58.95 -50.88
CA VAL A 39 -4.57 -59.14 -49.78
C VAL A 39 -4.28 -58.07 -48.73
N ARG A 40 -5.21 -57.13 -48.59
CA ARG A 40 -5.29 -56.22 -47.45
C ARG A 40 -5.67 -57.00 -46.20
N CYS A 41 -4.83 -56.93 -45.18
CA CYS A 41 -5.14 -57.19 -43.78
C CYS A 41 -4.62 -56.01 -42.96
N GLU A 42 -5.49 -55.17 -42.41
CA GLU A 42 -5.12 -54.19 -41.38
C GLU A 42 -5.57 -54.78 -40.03
N GLY A 43 -4.76 -55.28 -39.10
CA GLY A 43 -3.34 -55.61 -38.94
C GLY A 43 -3.24 -56.24 -37.53
N LEU A 44 -2.44 -57.26 -37.19
CA LEU A 44 -1.40 -58.00 -37.88
C LEU A 44 -1.54 -59.49 -37.50
N VAL A 45 -1.27 -60.35 -38.48
CA VAL A 45 -1.48 -61.79 -38.46
C VAL A 45 -0.23 -62.49 -37.94
N LEU A 46 -0.41 -63.39 -36.98
CA LEU A 46 0.54 -64.48 -36.71
C LEU A 46 0.81 -65.24 -38.00
N ARG A 47 2.08 -65.37 -38.40
CA ARG A 47 2.69 -66.68 -38.70
C ARG A 47 4.17 -66.56 -39.11
N THR A 48 4.98 -67.32 -38.36
CA THR A 48 6.09 -68.17 -38.81
C THR A 48 7.13 -67.58 -39.76
N PHE A 49 8.36 -67.56 -39.24
CA PHE A 49 9.65 -67.61 -39.93
C PHE A 49 9.60 -68.25 -41.33
N ASP A 50 10.06 -67.51 -42.35
CA ASP A 50 11.27 -67.85 -43.12
C ASP A 50 11.58 -66.76 -44.17
N SER A 51 12.81 -66.20 -44.12
CA SER A 51 13.64 -65.65 -45.23
C SER A 51 14.31 -64.29 -44.92
N CYS A 52 15.57 -64.38 -44.48
CA CYS A 52 16.69 -63.45 -44.55
C CYS A 52 16.45 -61.96 -44.92
N GLY A 53 16.67 -61.09 -43.94
CA GLY A 53 17.39 -59.84 -44.11
C GLY A 53 18.34 -59.66 -42.93
N LYS A 54 19.66 -59.69 -43.16
CA LYS A 54 20.62 -59.21 -42.14
C LYS A 54 20.52 -57.70 -42.07
N VAL A 55 20.15 -57.16 -40.91
CA VAL A 55 20.59 -55.84 -40.48
C VAL A 55 21.04 -56.02 -39.02
N GLU A 56 22.33 -55.87 -38.83
CA GLU A 56 22.99 -55.85 -37.52
C GLU A 56 22.51 -54.58 -36.79
N ASP A 57 22.22 -54.71 -35.48
CA ASP A 57 21.91 -53.64 -34.53
C ASP A 57 20.61 -52.82 -34.73
N ALA A 58 19.45 -53.47 -34.56
CA ALA A 58 18.21 -52.75 -34.29
C ALA A 58 17.32 -53.51 -33.28
N GLN A 59 17.59 -53.33 -31.99
CA GLN A 59 16.58 -53.52 -30.95
C GLN A 59 15.49 -52.46 -31.16
N VAL A 60 14.39 -52.84 -31.80
CA VAL A 60 13.16 -52.05 -31.82
C VAL A 60 12.16 -52.78 -30.94
N CYS A 61 11.74 -52.13 -29.85
CA CYS A 61 10.70 -52.63 -28.96
C CYS A 61 9.37 -52.73 -29.73
N GLU A 62 8.85 -53.94 -29.96
CA GLU A 62 7.53 -54.09 -30.60
C GLU A 62 6.37 -54.16 -29.62
N HIS A 63 6.59 -54.26 -28.30
CA HIS A 63 5.51 -54.24 -27.30
C HIS A 63 5.98 -53.51 -26.04
N GLY A 64 5.21 -52.51 -25.60
CA GLY A 64 5.49 -51.73 -24.39
C GLY A 64 5.52 -52.59 -23.12
N CYS A 65 6.17 -52.07 -22.07
CA CYS A 65 6.37 -52.72 -20.77
C CYS A 65 5.06 -53.16 -20.10
N ASN A 66 4.61 -54.39 -20.30
CA ASN A 66 3.31 -54.84 -19.77
C ASN A 66 3.39 -55.98 -18.76
N GLU A 67 4.59 -56.44 -18.38
CA GLU A 67 4.74 -57.40 -17.28
C GLU A 67 5.80 -56.97 -16.26
N ALA A 68 5.53 -57.25 -14.99
CA ALA A 68 6.45 -56.98 -13.88
C ALA A 68 7.70 -57.86 -14.05
N GLY A 69 8.76 -57.29 -14.63
CA GLY A 69 10.03 -57.96 -14.88
C GLY A 69 10.65 -57.72 -16.25
N ASP A 70 9.97 -57.02 -17.17
CA ASP A 70 10.57 -56.65 -18.46
C ASP A 70 11.57 -55.49 -18.31
N ALA A 71 12.75 -55.65 -18.90
CA ALA A 71 13.83 -54.67 -18.90
C ALA A 71 13.85 -53.89 -20.22
N CYS A 72 13.83 -52.56 -20.15
CA CYS A 72 14.14 -51.68 -21.27
C CYS A 72 15.66 -51.68 -21.50
N GLY A 73 16.19 -52.69 -22.20
CA GLY A 73 17.65 -52.84 -22.32
C GLY A 73 18.35 -53.00 -20.96
N GLU A 74 19.68 -52.98 -20.92
CA GLU A 74 20.41 -53.51 -19.76
C GLU A 74 20.22 -52.75 -18.44
N GLU A 75 19.64 -51.54 -18.37
CA GLU A 75 19.55 -50.80 -17.08
C GLU A 75 18.35 -49.84 -16.88
N GLN A 76 17.27 -49.87 -17.70
CA GLN A 76 16.16 -48.90 -17.54
C GLN A 76 14.87 -49.49 -16.92
N PRO A 77 14.25 -48.81 -15.92
CA PRO A 77 12.98 -49.20 -15.34
C PRO A 77 11.77 -48.73 -16.17
N CYS A 78 10.70 -49.52 -16.16
CA CYS A 78 9.41 -49.17 -16.76
C CYS A 78 8.51 -48.44 -15.75
N VAL A 79 7.80 -47.39 -16.20
CA VAL A 79 6.70 -46.75 -15.45
C VAL A 79 5.47 -46.68 -16.35
N GLY A 80 4.47 -47.53 -16.09
CA GLY A 80 3.34 -47.68 -17.01
C GLY A 80 3.77 -48.30 -18.33
N ASP A 81 3.27 -47.77 -19.45
CA ASP A 81 3.52 -48.28 -20.80
C ASP A 81 4.79 -47.70 -21.47
N GLU A 82 5.53 -46.80 -20.79
CA GLU A 82 6.69 -46.08 -21.34
C GLU A 82 8.00 -46.48 -20.64
N CYS A 83 9.06 -46.68 -21.45
CA CYS A 83 10.43 -46.79 -20.96
C CYS A 83 10.91 -45.39 -20.57
N ILE A 84 11.18 -45.15 -19.29
CA ILE A 84 11.75 -43.88 -18.82
C ILE A 84 13.26 -44.04 -18.76
N VAL A 85 14.02 -43.06 -19.27
CA VAL A 85 15.45 -42.91 -18.96
C VAL A 85 15.51 -42.36 -17.54
N PRO A 86 15.95 -43.13 -16.53
CA PRO A 86 16.20 -42.53 -15.22
C PRO A 86 17.35 -41.54 -15.42
N CYS A 87 17.24 -40.33 -14.85
CA CYS A 87 18.34 -39.37 -14.79
C CYS A 87 19.54 -40.08 -14.11
N VAL A 88 20.50 -40.65 -14.87
CA VAL A 88 21.67 -41.33 -14.30
C VAL A 88 22.75 -40.30 -14.01
N GLY A 89 22.66 -39.72 -12.83
CA GLY A 89 23.73 -39.07 -12.09
C GLY A 89 23.36 -39.18 -10.62
N GLU A 90 24.27 -39.65 -9.76
CA GLU A 90 23.98 -39.97 -8.34
C GLU A 90 23.57 -38.76 -7.46
N ASP A 91 23.31 -37.57 -8.01
CA ASP A 91 23.20 -36.31 -7.25
C ASP A 91 22.10 -35.32 -7.71
N CYS A 92 21.16 -35.66 -8.60
CA CYS A 92 20.04 -34.76 -8.93
C CYS A 92 18.85 -34.96 -7.98
N GLY A 93 18.69 -34.08 -6.99
CA GLY A 93 17.45 -33.96 -6.22
C GLY A 93 16.30 -33.53 -7.14
N GLU A 94 15.15 -34.20 -7.03
CA GLU A 94 13.98 -34.01 -7.89
C GLU A 94 13.46 -32.55 -7.94
N PRO A 95 12.84 -32.10 -9.06
CA PRO A 95 12.47 -32.85 -10.26
C PRO A 95 13.33 -32.54 -11.51
N CYS A 96 13.51 -33.55 -12.39
CA CYS A 96 14.10 -33.39 -13.73
C CYS A 96 13.08 -32.74 -14.70
N GLU A 97 13.51 -31.81 -15.57
CA GLU A 97 12.70 -31.26 -16.67
C GLU A 97 13.25 -31.80 -18.02
N GLY A 98 12.84 -33.02 -18.39
CA GLY A 98 13.35 -33.73 -19.58
C GLY A 98 14.61 -34.59 -19.32
N ASP A 99 15.51 -34.67 -20.30
CA ASP A 99 16.76 -35.47 -20.25
C ASP A 99 17.98 -34.69 -19.69
N GLU A 100 17.82 -33.42 -19.35
CA GLU A 100 18.87 -32.57 -18.80
C GLU A 100 18.64 -32.35 -17.31
N CYS A 101 19.69 -32.52 -16.50
CA CYS A 101 19.65 -32.05 -15.12
C CYS A 101 19.64 -30.52 -15.14
N PRO A 102 18.66 -29.84 -14.52
CA PRO A 102 18.74 -28.40 -14.35
C PRO A 102 20.06 -28.08 -13.62
N ALA A 103 20.76 -27.03 -14.08
CA ALA A 103 22.01 -26.61 -13.45
C ALA A 103 21.79 -26.44 -11.93
N PRO A 104 22.76 -26.86 -11.08
CA PRO A 104 22.60 -26.73 -9.64
C PRO A 104 22.28 -25.27 -9.31
N CYS A 105 21.26 -25.06 -8.48
CA CYS A 105 20.87 -23.72 -8.10
C CYS A 105 22.03 -23.05 -7.37
N VAL A 106 22.38 -21.83 -7.80
CA VAL A 106 23.43 -21.02 -7.17
C VAL A 106 22.74 -20.00 -6.27
N PRO A 107 22.88 -20.12 -4.93
CA PRO A 107 22.19 -19.23 -4.01
C PRO A 107 22.76 -17.82 -4.08
N GLN A 108 21.89 -16.82 -4.13
CA GLN A 108 22.29 -15.41 -4.11
C GLN A 108 22.69 -14.97 -2.70
N SER A 109 23.69 -14.09 -2.62
CA SER A 109 24.11 -13.44 -1.37
C SER A 109 23.38 -12.11 -1.12
N CYS A 110 23.51 -11.58 0.10
CA CYS A 110 22.89 -10.32 0.49
C CYS A 110 23.36 -9.16 -0.39
N ASP A 111 24.68 -9.11 -0.68
CA ASP A 111 25.27 -8.09 -1.54
C ASP A 111 24.75 -8.17 -2.99
N GLU A 112 24.54 -9.39 -3.51
CA GLU A 112 24.02 -9.61 -4.86
C GLU A 112 22.53 -9.22 -4.98
N LEU A 113 21.78 -9.38 -3.89
CA LEU A 113 20.40 -8.93 -3.77
C LEU A 113 20.29 -7.45 -3.37
N GLY A 114 21.42 -6.80 -3.06
CA GLY A 114 21.46 -5.43 -2.56
C GLY A 114 20.76 -5.24 -1.22
N ALA A 115 20.69 -6.28 -0.38
CA ALA A 115 20.02 -6.28 0.91
C ALA A 115 21.01 -6.00 2.04
N GLU A 116 20.77 -4.95 2.82
CA GLU A 116 21.53 -4.60 4.02
C GLU A 116 20.99 -5.28 5.28
N CYS A 117 19.69 -5.60 5.28
CA CYS A 117 18.99 -6.14 6.44
C CYS A 117 17.84 -7.10 6.06
N GLY A 118 17.34 -7.87 7.01
CA GLY A 118 16.12 -8.66 6.87
C GLY A 118 16.33 -10.10 6.38
N ALA A 119 15.22 -10.77 6.10
CA ALA A 119 15.19 -12.17 5.66
C ALA A 119 14.67 -12.27 4.23
N LEU A 120 15.44 -12.89 3.33
CA LEU A 120 15.15 -13.02 1.91
C LEU A 120 15.27 -14.48 1.47
N ASP A 121 14.66 -14.82 0.34
CA ASP A 121 14.93 -16.09 -0.34
C ASP A 121 16.19 -15.96 -1.20
N ASP A 122 17.08 -16.95 -1.15
CA ASP A 122 18.32 -16.97 -1.93
C ASP A 122 18.12 -17.35 -3.42
N GLY A 123 16.87 -17.54 -3.86
CA GLY A 123 16.50 -18.01 -5.19
C GLY A 123 16.54 -19.54 -5.34
N CYS A 124 16.99 -20.26 -4.31
CA CYS A 124 17.14 -21.71 -4.26
C CYS A 124 16.26 -22.36 -3.17
N GLY A 125 15.37 -21.59 -2.54
CA GLY A 125 14.47 -22.06 -1.50
C GLY A 125 15.09 -22.07 -0.10
N THR A 126 16.27 -21.47 0.10
CA THR A 126 16.85 -21.25 1.44
C THR A 126 16.63 -19.81 1.88
N LEU A 127 16.31 -19.65 3.16
CA LEU A 127 16.20 -18.33 3.78
C LEU A 127 17.60 -17.76 4.06
N LEU A 128 17.89 -16.63 3.44
CA LEU A 128 19.05 -15.80 3.69
C LEU A 128 18.73 -14.73 4.73
N LEU A 129 19.59 -14.58 5.75
CA LEU A 129 19.46 -13.55 6.79
C LEU A 129 20.57 -12.51 6.61
N CYS A 130 20.18 -11.32 6.18
CA CYS A 130 21.06 -10.18 5.96
C CYS A 130 20.99 -9.26 7.17
N GLY A 131 22.14 -9.01 7.81
CA GLY A 131 22.39 -7.91 8.76
C GLY A 131 21.34 -7.58 9.84
N ASP A 132 21.61 -6.48 10.54
CA ASP A 132 20.68 -5.77 11.41
C ASP A 132 20.99 -4.27 11.28
N CYS A 133 19.97 -3.42 11.29
CA CYS A 133 20.16 -1.98 11.18
C CYS A 133 20.60 -1.37 12.52
N ALA A 134 21.48 -0.37 12.44
CA ALA A 134 21.88 0.40 13.62
C ALA A 134 20.80 1.43 13.95
N SER A 135 20.48 1.62 15.23
CA SER A 135 19.58 2.69 15.64
C SER A 135 20.10 4.06 15.16
N PRO A 136 19.27 4.93 14.56
CA PRO A 136 17.79 4.91 14.53
C PRO A 136 17.15 4.23 13.30
N GLU A 137 17.92 3.58 12.43
CA GLU A 137 17.41 2.96 11.20
C GLU A 137 16.56 1.72 11.50
N THR A 138 15.58 1.48 10.64
CA THR A 138 14.67 0.33 10.69
C THR A 138 14.68 -0.37 9.35
N CYS A 139 14.83 -1.69 9.38
CA CYS A 139 14.90 -2.48 8.16
C CYS A 139 13.62 -2.37 7.34
N GLY A 140 13.73 -1.97 6.08
CA GLY A 140 12.58 -1.88 5.19
C GLY A 140 11.69 -0.66 5.41
N ALA A 141 12.15 0.36 6.15
CA ALA A 141 11.29 1.49 6.53
C ALA A 141 10.92 2.40 5.35
N VAL A 142 11.82 2.56 4.37
CA VAL A 142 11.56 3.29 3.12
C VAL A 142 11.66 2.32 1.94
N GLU A 143 12.81 1.66 1.78
CA GLU A 143 13.03 0.66 0.74
C GLU A 143 13.23 -0.73 1.36
N ALA A 144 12.68 -1.77 0.72
CA ALA A 144 12.71 -3.12 1.25
C ALA A 144 14.16 -3.63 1.42
N ASN A 145 14.44 -4.21 2.59
CA ASN A 145 15.76 -4.76 2.95
C ASN A 145 16.90 -3.74 3.00
N GLN A 146 16.60 -2.44 3.02
CA GLN A 146 17.56 -1.37 3.30
C GLN A 146 17.41 -0.86 4.73
N CYS A 147 18.52 -0.38 5.29
CA CYS A 147 18.53 0.29 6.58
C CYS A 147 18.22 1.78 6.41
N ASP A 148 16.95 2.12 6.53
CA ASP A 148 16.48 3.50 6.40
C ASP A 148 15.93 4.04 7.72
N CYS A 149 15.96 5.36 7.87
CA CYS A 149 15.26 6.05 8.95
C CYS A 149 14.20 6.97 8.33
N VAL A 150 12.95 6.86 8.80
CA VAL A 150 11.87 7.76 8.40
C VAL A 150 11.83 8.93 9.38
N PRO A 151 12.19 10.15 8.96
CA PRO A 151 12.15 11.31 9.85
C PRO A 151 10.72 11.61 10.26
N THR A 152 10.51 11.96 11.52
CA THR A 152 9.22 12.49 11.96
C THR A 152 8.97 13.87 11.35
N THR A 153 7.76 14.38 11.51
CA THR A 153 7.37 15.73 11.13
C THR A 153 6.98 16.55 12.37
N CYS A 154 6.94 17.87 12.23
CA CYS A 154 6.45 18.75 13.30
C CYS A 154 5.03 18.40 13.74
N GLU A 155 4.15 18.04 12.80
CA GLU A 155 2.77 17.67 13.09
C GLU A 155 2.68 16.35 13.88
N GLU A 156 3.44 15.33 13.47
CA GLU A 156 3.50 14.04 14.17
C GLU A 156 4.10 14.17 15.57
N ALA A 157 5.10 15.03 15.73
CA ALA A 157 5.69 15.37 17.03
C ALA A 157 4.80 16.30 17.87
N GLY A 158 3.71 16.82 17.29
CA GLY A 158 2.82 17.79 17.91
C GLY A 158 3.47 19.16 18.18
N ALA A 159 4.59 19.48 17.54
CA ALA A 159 5.31 20.73 17.72
C ALA A 159 4.72 21.85 16.87
N ALA A 160 4.25 22.92 17.52
CA ALA A 160 3.71 24.11 16.87
C ALA A 160 4.77 25.18 16.60
N CYS A 161 5.84 25.20 17.40
CA CYS A 161 6.90 26.19 17.34
C CYS A 161 8.30 25.60 17.66
N GLY A 162 9.37 26.30 17.28
CA GLY A 162 10.75 26.00 17.65
C GLY A 162 11.38 24.83 16.90
N SER A 163 12.55 24.39 17.34
CA SER A 163 13.29 23.29 16.70
C SER A 163 13.20 21.98 17.46
N ILE A 164 13.08 20.88 16.72
CA ILE A 164 13.06 19.50 17.26
C ILE A 164 13.97 18.60 16.42
N SER A 165 14.40 17.47 16.97
CA SER A 165 15.05 16.43 16.16
C SER A 165 14.02 15.68 15.32
N ASP A 166 14.40 15.29 14.11
CA ASP A 166 13.58 14.43 13.25
C ASP A 166 13.66 12.93 13.63
N GLY A 167 14.49 12.55 14.61
CA GLY A 167 14.74 11.17 14.99
C GLY A 167 15.76 10.42 14.12
N CYS A 168 16.18 11.01 13.00
CA CYS A 168 17.14 10.45 12.03
C CYS A 168 18.46 11.24 11.97
N GLY A 169 18.71 12.10 12.97
CA GLY A 169 19.91 12.92 13.07
C GLY A 169 19.79 14.30 12.41
N GLY A 170 18.65 14.61 11.80
CA GLY A 170 18.29 15.93 11.33
C GLY A 170 17.57 16.78 12.40
N THR A 171 17.31 18.04 12.04
CA THR A 171 16.59 19.01 12.85
C THR A 171 15.45 19.59 12.01
N LEU A 172 14.26 19.65 12.59
CA LEU A 172 13.07 20.25 12.02
C LEU A 172 12.85 21.62 12.67
N GLU A 173 12.55 22.62 11.85
CA GLU A 173 12.15 23.96 12.29
C GLU A 173 10.62 24.05 12.18
N CYS A 174 9.94 23.96 13.31
CA CYS A 174 8.49 23.94 13.39
C CYS A 174 8.00 25.34 13.67
N GLY A 175 7.42 26.05 12.69
CA GLY A 175 6.61 27.27 12.90
C GLY A 175 7.22 28.40 13.74
N GLU A 176 6.43 29.46 13.89
CA GLU A 176 6.70 30.57 14.82
C GLU A 176 5.37 30.96 15.49
N CYS A 177 5.45 31.43 16.74
CA CYS A 177 4.25 31.89 17.45
C CYS A 177 3.92 33.31 17.02
N GLU A 178 2.70 33.51 16.50
CA GLU A 178 2.20 34.86 16.16
C GLU A 178 2.03 35.71 17.44
N PHE A 179 1.66 35.06 18.54
CA PHE A 179 1.51 35.67 19.86
C PHE A 179 2.15 34.77 20.93
N GLY A 180 2.92 35.39 21.82
CA GLY A 180 3.56 34.72 22.95
C GLY A 180 4.89 34.03 22.62
N ASP A 181 5.31 33.17 23.53
CA ASP A 181 6.61 32.52 23.51
C ASP A 181 6.50 31.05 23.12
N CYS A 182 7.58 30.53 22.54
CA CYS A 182 7.70 29.11 22.26
C CYS A 182 8.26 28.37 23.48
N GLU A 183 7.40 27.66 24.20
CA GLU A 183 7.78 26.85 25.35
C GLU A 183 7.41 25.39 25.11
N ALA A 184 8.38 24.49 25.28
CA ALA A 184 8.20 23.05 25.05
C ALA A 184 7.55 22.73 23.69
N ASN A 185 7.98 23.45 22.65
CA ASN A 185 7.49 23.35 21.27
C ASN A 185 5.98 23.65 21.11
N GLN A 186 5.39 24.35 22.08
CA GLN A 186 4.03 24.87 22.02
C GLN A 186 4.05 26.40 22.11
N CYS A 187 3.11 27.02 21.41
CA CYS A 187 2.89 28.45 21.58
C CYS A 187 2.13 28.69 22.88
N VAL A 188 2.84 29.24 23.86
CA VAL A 188 2.26 29.68 25.11
C VAL A 188 2.01 31.17 25.00
N CYS A 189 0.74 31.55 25.08
CA CYS A 189 0.37 32.95 25.01
C CYS A 189 0.89 33.69 26.24
N VAL A 190 1.67 34.73 26.01
CA VAL A 190 2.15 35.65 27.05
C VAL A 190 1.33 36.92 26.94
N PRO A 191 0.47 37.23 27.93
CA PRO A 191 -0.36 38.43 27.91
C PRO A 191 0.48 39.69 27.76
N LEU A 192 0.13 40.53 26.79
CA LEU A 192 0.73 41.85 26.67
C LEU A 192 0.41 42.69 27.90
N THR A 193 1.30 43.59 28.26
CA THR A 193 1.05 44.60 29.30
C THR A 193 0.61 45.92 28.71
N CYS A 194 0.12 46.83 29.55
CA CYS A 194 -0.18 48.20 29.13
C CYS A 194 1.06 48.91 28.57
N GLU A 195 2.26 48.56 29.06
CA GLU A 195 3.52 49.13 28.57
C GLU A 195 3.84 48.61 27.15
N ASP A 196 3.66 47.31 26.90
CA ASP A 196 3.90 46.70 25.58
C ASP A 196 2.99 47.31 24.50
N LEU A 197 1.74 47.61 24.87
CA LEU A 197 0.77 48.28 24.01
C LEU A 197 0.93 49.80 23.96
N ASN A 198 1.85 50.38 24.76
CA ASN A 198 1.97 51.81 24.99
C ASN A 198 0.63 52.48 25.34
N ALA A 199 -0.19 51.75 26.11
CA ALA A 199 -1.51 52.12 26.59
C ALA A 199 -1.39 52.81 27.95
N THR A 200 -2.02 53.98 28.09
CA THR A 200 -2.05 54.79 29.33
C THR A 200 -3.44 54.94 29.91
N CYS A 201 -4.44 54.35 29.26
CA CYS A 201 -5.82 54.33 29.73
C CYS A 201 -6.61 53.18 29.08
N GLY A 202 -7.77 52.88 29.67
CA GLY A 202 -8.76 51.98 29.09
C GLY A 202 -8.49 50.51 29.36
N GLU A 203 -9.21 49.67 28.62
CA GLU A 203 -9.26 48.22 28.82
C GLU A 203 -9.00 47.46 27.50
N PRO A 204 -7.77 47.54 26.95
CA PRO A 204 -7.41 46.78 25.76
C PRO A 204 -7.36 45.26 26.03
N ASP A 205 -7.54 44.47 24.97
CA ASP A 205 -7.29 43.01 25.00
C ASP A 205 -5.77 42.75 25.13
N ASP A 206 -5.41 41.72 25.89
CA ASP A 206 -4.01 41.34 26.14
C ASP A 206 -3.41 40.44 25.03
N GLY A 207 -4.18 40.13 23.99
CA GLY A 207 -3.80 39.21 22.92
C GLY A 207 -3.97 37.72 23.27
N CYS A 208 -4.32 37.41 24.52
CA CYS A 208 -4.50 36.07 25.08
C CYS A 208 -5.93 35.81 25.57
N GLY A 209 -6.88 36.68 25.19
CA GLY A 209 -8.28 36.61 25.58
C GLY A 209 -8.57 37.19 26.97
N GLY A 210 -7.58 37.81 27.60
CA GLY A 210 -7.75 38.64 28.79
C GLY A 210 -7.89 40.12 28.43
N THR A 211 -8.29 40.91 29.41
CA THR A 211 -8.45 42.36 29.25
C THR A 211 -7.60 43.06 30.29
N LEU A 212 -6.80 44.02 29.83
CA LEU A 212 -5.94 44.84 30.69
C LEU A 212 -6.75 45.96 31.35
N ASN A 213 -6.20 46.54 32.41
CA ASN A 213 -6.70 47.79 32.97
C ASN A 213 -5.55 48.79 33.04
N CYS A 214 -5.49 49.66 32.03
CA CYS A 214 -4.41 50.64 31.88
C CYS A 214 -4.74 51.98 32.56
N GLY A 215 -5.74 51.98 33.44
CA GLY A 215 -6.15 53.15 34.21
C GLY A 215 -7.15 54.07 33.49
N GLY A 216 -7.43 55.19 34.13
CA GLY A 216 -8.31 56.23 33.62
C GLY A 216 -7.53 57.48 33.21
N CYS A 217 -8.17 58.32 32.39
CA CYS A 217 -7.59 59.60 32.01
C CYS A 217 -7.81 60.69 33.07
N PRO A 218 -6.92 61.69 33.12
CA PRO A 218 -7.15 62.89 33.93
C PRO A 218 -8.41 63.64 33.45
N ALA A 219 -8.90 64.56 34.29
CA ALA A 219 -10.07 65.37 33.95
C ALA A 219 -9.88 66.09 32.60
N PHE A 220 -10.97 66.20 31.83
CA PHE A 220 -10.99 66.76 30.48
C PHE A 220 -10.19 65.98 29.43
N SER A 221 -9.83 64.73 29.73
CA SER A 221 -9.25 63.80 28.77
C SER A 221 -10.12 62.56 28.61
N SER A 222 -10.09 62.01 27.40
CA SER A 222 -10.83 60.80 27.04
C SER A 222 -9.89 59.79 26.41
N CYS A 223 -10.12 58.52 26.74
CA CYS A 223 -9.26 57.44 26.27
C CYS A 223 -9.51 57.16 24.79
N GLY A 224 -8.44 57.04 23.99
CA GLY A 224 -8.56 56.66 22.57
C GLY A 224 -9.02 57.79 21.65
N SER A 225 -9.05 59.05 22.10
CA SER A 225 -9.65 60.16 21.34
C SER A 225 -8.80 60.67 20.18
N GLU A 226 -7.48 60.48 20.25
CA GLU A 226 -6.55 60.82 19.16
C GLU A 226 -5.73 59.60 18.77
N VAL A 227 -5.14 58.92 19.76
CA VAL A 227 -4.39 57.68 19.61
C VAL A 227 -5.08 56.60 20.44
N PRO A 228 -5.27 55.37 19.91
CA PRO A 228 -5.85 54.27 20.67
C PRO A 228 -5.16 54.08 22.02
N TRP A 229 -5.96 53.88 23.07
CA TRP A 229 -5.47 53.60 24.43
C TRP A 229 -4.60 54.68 25.07
N GLN A 230 -4.58 55.88 24.50
CA GLN A 230 -3.91 57.04 25.08
C GLN A 230 -4.91 58.12 25.46
N CYS A 231 -4.59 58.87 26.52
CA CYS A 231 -5.39 60.01 26.93
C CYS A 231 -5.21 61.16 25.95
N GLY A 232 -6.27 61.45 25.20
CA GLY A 232 -6.35 62.61 24.32
C GLY A 232 -7.16 63.73 24.96
N VAL A 233 -7.16 64.90 24.31
CA VAL A 233 -8.06 66.00 24.68
C VAL A 233 -9.50 65.53 24.47
N CYS A 234 -10.32 65.65 25.51
CA CYS A 234 -11.74 65.45 25.34
C CYS A 234 -12.38 66.75 24.83
N VAL A 235 -13.09 66.64 23.71
CA VAL A 235 -13.89 67.76 23.18
C VAL A 235 -15.28 67.67 23.78
N GLN A 236 -15.65 68.67 24.58
CA GLN A 236 -16.99 68.74 25.17
C GLN A 236 -18.04 68.79 24.05
N THR A 237 -19.02 67.88 24.14
CA THR A 237 -20.11 67.79 23.16
C THR A 237 -21.39 68.44 23.68
N LYS A 238 -21.45 68.71 24.98
CA LYS A 238 -22.56 69.38 25.65
C LYS A 238 -22.01 70.53 26.46
N THR A 239 -22.74 71.64 26.46
CA THR A 239 -22.42 72.84 27.23
C THR A 239 -23.67 73.30 27.95
N CYS A 240 -23.53 74.28 28.84
CA CYS A 240 -24.65 74.92 29.51
C CYS A 240 -25.51 75.83 28.60
N PHE A 241 -25.29 75.81 27.28
CA PHE A 241 -26.08 76.60 26.35
C PHE A 241 -27.56 76.18 26.36
N GLY A 242 -28.42 77.10 26.78
CA GLY A 242 -29.87 76.89 26.86
C GLY A 242 -30.35 76.22 28.16
N LEU A 243 -29.44 75.98 29.11
CA LEU A 243 -29.73 75.50 30.46
C LEU A 243 -29.62 76.66 31.47
N GLU A 244 -30.38 76.59 32.55
CA GLU A 244 -30.42 77.65 33.58
C GLU A 244 -29.78 77.21 34.90
N CYS A 245 -29.65 75.91 35.14
CA CYS A 245 -29.16 75.39 36.40
C CYS A 245 -28.76 73.89 36.34
N GLY A 246 -28.02 73.47 37.35
CA GLY A 246 -27.79 72.06 37.68
C GLY A 246 -26.65 71.39 36.91
N PRO A 247 -26.20 70.21 37.39
CA PRO A 247 -25.10 69.49 36.77
C PRO A 247 -25.53 68.81 35.47
N ILE A 248 -24.63 68.79 34.49
CA ILE A 248 -24.71 68.01 33.26
C ILE A 248 -23.43 67.18 33.08
N ASP A 249 -23.55 66.06 32.38
CA ASP A 249 -22.38 65.39 31.81
C ASP A 249 -22.01 66.11 30.51
N ASN A 250 -20.82 66.73 30.46
CA ASN A 250 -20.33 67.45 29.28
C ASN A 250 -19.79 66.53 28.18
N GLY A 251 -19.89 65.21 28.37
CA GLY A 251 -19.39 64.18 27.46
C GLY A 251 -17.93 63.81 27.69
N CYS A 252 -17.29 64.36 28.73
CA CYS A 252 -15.91 64.09 29.10
C CYS A 252 -15.79 63.41 30.47
N ASN A 253 -16.82 62.69 30.90
CA ASN A 253 -16.92 62.09 32.25
C ASN A 253 -16.64 63.11 33.37
N TYR A 254 -16.98 64.38 33.12
CA TYR A 254 -16.81 65.47 34.06
C TYR A 254 -18.15 66.21 34.23
N PRO A 255 -18.68 66.32 35.46
CA PRO A 255 -19.91 67.07 35.68
C PRO A 255 -19.64 68.58 35.55
N GLU A 256 -20.30 69.22 34.60
CA GLU A 256 -20.32 70.68 34.46
C GLU A 256 -21.56 71.23 35.16
N ASP A 257 -21.39 72.22 36.04
CA ASP A 257 -22.51 72.87 36.74
C ASP A 257 -22.94 74.14 36.00
N CYS A 258 -24.16 74.14 35.47
CA CYS A 258 -24.75 75.26 34.74
C CYS A 258 -25.32 76.37 35.63
N GLY A 259 -25.07 76.29 36.93
CA GLY A 259 -25.43 77.32 37.91
C GLY A 259 -26.60 76.93 38.79
N SER A 260 -27.05 77.88 39.59
CA SER A 260 -28.12 77.67 40.58
C SER A 260 -29.25 78.67 40.38
N CYS A 261 -30.47 78.25 40.72
CA CYS A 261 -31.64 79.12 40.68
C CYS A 261 -31.68 80.08 41.87
N GLY A 262 -32.07 81.32 41.63
CA GLY A 262 -32.37 82.27 42.70
C GLY A 262 -33.64 81.84 43.46
N ALA A 263 -33.61 81.91 44.78
CA ALA A 263 -34.79 81.61 45.60
C ALA A 263 -35.98 82.51 45.20
N PRO A 264 -37.22 81.98 45.13
CA PRO A 264 -37.67 80.68 45.64
C PRO A 264 -37.62 79.51 44.63
N LEU A 265 -37.00 79.69 43.46
CA LEU A 265 -37.03 78.70 42.38
C LEU A 265 -36.09 77.52 42.67
N THR A 266 -36.43 76.34 42.14
CA THR A 266 -35.58 75.15 42.25
C THR A 266 -35.22 74.61 40.87
N CYS A 267 -34.03 74.00 40.75
CA CYS A 267 -33.60 73.46 39.46
C CYS A 267 -34.43 72.23 39.09
N GLY A 268 -35.17 72.30 38.00
CA GLY A 268 -36.12 71.28 37.59
C GLY A 268 -37.48 71.34 38.29
N GLY A 269 -37.73 72.32 39.17
CA GLY A 269 -38.95 72.39 39.99
C GLY A 269 -40.24 72.51 39.18
N GLY A 270 -40.18 73.17 38.01
CA GLY A 270 -41.30 73.29 37.06
C GLY A 270 -41.54 72.06 36.17
N GLY A 271 -40.86 70.94 36.41
CA GLY A 271 -41.01 69.69 35.63
C GLY A 271 -40.17 69.63 34.34
N VAL A 272 -39.35 70.64 34.07
CA VAL A 272 -38.40 70.64 32.95
C VAL A 272 -36.98 70.58 33.50
N PRO A 273 -36.17 69.54 33.19
CA PRO A 273 -34.80 69.43 33.66
C PRO A 273 -33.96 70.66 33.33
N ASN A 274 -33.07 71.03 34.25
CA ASN A 274 -32.10 72.12 34.09
C ASN A 274 -32.72 73.51 33.79
N ARG A 275 -34.01 73.70 34.13
CA ARG A 275 -34.73 74.99 34.11
C ARG A 275 -35.08 75.42 35.54
N CYS A 276 -35.07 76.72 35.80
CA CYS A 276 -35.56 77.25 37.07
C CYS A 276 -37.09 77.37 37.04
N GLY A 277 -37.77 76.71 37.99
CA GLY A 277 -39.23 76.71 38.07
C GLY A 277 -39.78 76.17 39.37
#